data_AF-A0A523SYA7-F1
#
_entry.id   AF-A0A523SYA7-F1
#
_cell.length_a   1.000
_cell.length_b   1.000
_cell.length_c   1.000
_cell.angle_alpha   90.00
_cell.angle_beta   90.00
_cell.angle_gamma   90.00
#
_symmetry.space_group_name_H-M   'P 1'
#
loop_
_entity.id
_entity.type
_entity.pdbx_description
1 polymer ?
#
loop_
_entity_poly.entity_id
_entity_poly.type
_entity_poly.pdbx_seq_one_letter_code
_entity_poly.pdbx_strand_id
1 'polypeptide(L)'
;MSVRRPRLLLHICCAPDATSVFERLKDRFEVTGLFYNPQIEPKEEYEKRLADTQRVAEAMGFELLAGEYDLDLWQDAIRGLEGEPEKGRRCEVCYRFRLEETARTADKRGFDYFTSTLSVSPHKSFDWLKGMGDELSAKYGVKFLAEDFKRQEGFKRSLEWSEKLHLYRQDYCGCLPSSEARKRVLAEQQESYEQFAADLRACRTCDDFLDPAVIFEGGANRPLMIIGQAPGRHELASLRPFSGPAGRKLWSWFADLGYEEDLIRSNAYVTAVAKCYPGLGPNGKDDAPPSSRQKKNCLPWLEAEFSHARPKLLVLIGSIAAKTVLGKDAGMKLVGEKIQKRIWGRKVFVLVIPHSSGLNRWPNMPANKPKFEKALELLKEELSRYL
;
A
#
# COMPACT_ATOMS: atom_id res chain seq x y z
N MET A 1 -25.45 -6.60 -41.27
CA MET A 1 -24.00 -6.42 -41.42
C MET A 1 -23.49 -5.83 -40.12
N SER A 2 -22.63 -6.53 -39.37
CA SER A 2 -22.06 -5.99 -38.13
C SER A 2 -21.14 -4.83 -38.51
N VAL A 3 -21.44 -3.62 -38.05
CA VAL A 3 -20.59 -2.44 -38.28
C VAL A 3 -19.27 -2.69 -37.56
N ARG A 4 -18.16 -2.78 -38.31
CA ARG A 4 -16.82 -2.96 -37.72
C ARG A 4 -16.52 -1.77 -36.82
N ARG A 5 -16.17 -2.03 -35.56
CA ARG A 5 -15.74 -0.98 -34.62
C ARG A 5 -14.43 -0.34 -35.13
N PRO A 6 -14.26 0.99 -35.03
CA PRO A 6 -12.99 1.64 -35.37
C PRO A 6 -11.84 1.12 -34.50
N ARG A 7 -10.63 1.07 -35.06
CA ARG A 7 -9.42 0.63 -34.36
C ARG A 7 -8.85 1.79 -33.55
N LEU A 8 -8.56 1.56 -32.28
CA LEU A 8 -8.02 2.56 -31.37
C LEU A 8 -6.73 2.06 -30.73
N LEU A 9 -5.65 2.86 -30.85
CA LEU A 9 -4.41 2.63 -30.12
C LEU A 9 -4.44 3.39 -28.79
N LEU A 10 -4.44 2.65 -27.68
CA LEU A 10 -4.47 3.18 -26.33
C LEU A 10 -3.06 3.20 -25.74
N HIS A 11 -2.48 4.38 -25.55
CA HIS A 11 -1.27 4.50 -24.75
C HIS A 11 -1.54 4.20 -23.28
N ILE A 12 -0.73 3.31 -22.69
CA ILE A 12 -0.87 2.81 -21.33
C ILE A 12 0.32 3.25 -20.47
N CYS A 13 0.05 3.98 -19.39
CA CYS A 13 1.07 4.38 -18.41
C CYS A 13 1.32 3.37 -17.29
N CYS A 14 0.34 2.53 -16.97
CA CYS A 14 0.43 1.46 -15.99
C CYS A 14 -0.78 0.51 -16.09
N ALA A 15 -0.64 -0.68 -15.52
CA ALA A 15 -1.68 -1.70 -15.52
C ALA A 15 -3.01 -1.22 -14.89
N PRO A 16 -3.02 -0.55 -13.71
CA PRO A 16 -4.25 -0.04 -13.12
C PRO A 16 -5.05 0.88 -14.05
N ASP A 17 -4.40 1.86 -14.66
CA ASP A 17 -5.10 2.87 -15.47
C ASP A 17 -5.61 2.27 -16.79
N ALA A 18 -4.98 1.21 -17.31
CA ALA A 18 -5.47 0.47 -18.48
C ALA A 18 -6.86 -0.14 -18.23
N THR A 19 -7.12 -0.65 -17.02
CA THR A 19 -8.35 -1.39 -16.71
C THR A 19 -9.62 -0.55 -16.95
N SER A 20 -9.74 0.57 -16.23
CA SER A 20 -10.93 1.43 -16.30
C SER A 20 -11.12 2.07 -17.67
N VAL A 21 -10.04 2.31 -18.41
CA VAL A 21 -10.12 2.93 -19.75
C VAL A 21 -10.55 1.90 -20.78
N PHE A 22 -9.92 0.73 -20.78
CA PHE A 22 -10.31 -0.35 -21.67
C PHE A 22 -11.78 -0.76 -21.46
N GLU A 23 -12.22 -0.89 -20.20
CA GLU A 23 -13.62 -1.21 -19.87
C GLU A 23 -14.62 -0.24 -20.49
N ARG A 24 -14.26 1.05 -20.62
CA ARG A 24 -15.12 2.09 -21.23
C ARG A 24 -15.06 2.12 -22.75
N LEU A 25 -13.94 1.73 -23.33
CA LEU A 25 -13.70 1.85 -24.78
C LEU A 25 -14.07 0.57 -25.53
N LYS A 26 -14.01 -0.60 -24.90
CA LYS A 26 -14.16 -1.91 -25.55
C LYS A 26 -15.45 -2.06 -26.36
N ASP A 27 -16.55 -1.44 -25.95
CA ASP A 27 -17.84 -1.59 -26.66
C ASP A 27 -17.93 -0.67 -27.89
N ARG A 28 -17.08 0.37 -27.96
CA ARG A 28 -17.05 1.39 -29.01
C ARG A 28 -15.92 1.19 -30.02
N PHE A 29 -14.82 0.56 -29.59
CA PHE A 29 -13.58 0.44 -30.36
C PHE A 29 -13.00 -0.97 -30.31
N GLU A 30 -12.26 -1.34 -31.36
CA GLU A 30 -11.29 -2.43 -31.32
C GLU A 30 -9.99 -1.86 -30.73
N VAL A 31 -9.75 -2.11 -29.45
CA VAL A 31 -8.65 -1.47 -28.69
C VAL A 31 -7.39 -2.34 -28.71
N THR A 32 -6.27 -1.76 -29.14
CA THR A 32 -4.92 -2.28 -28.92
C THR A 32 -4.20 -1.36 -27.94
N GLY A 33 -3.56 -1.92 -26.92
CA GLY A 33 -2.74 -1.18 -25.96
C GLY A 33 -1.32 -0.95 -26.49
N LEU A 34 -0.72 0.19 -26.13
CA LEU A 34 0.70 0.47 -26.29
C LEU A 34 1.30 0.85 -24.93
N PHE A 35 2.14 -0.03 -24.37
CA PHE A 35 2.96 0.30 -23.21
C PHE A 35 4.24 0.99 -23.68
N TYR A 36 4.27 2.32 -23.58
CA TYR A 36 5.46 3.12 -23.92
C TYR A 36 5.78 4.09 -22.78
N ASN A 37 6.81 3.71 -22.02
CA ASN A 37 7.20 4.35 -20.77
C ASN A 37 8.73 4.39 -20.58
N PRO A 38 9.50 4.93 -21.54
CA PRO A 38 10.97 4.88 -21.49
C PRO A 38 11.55 5.62 -20.29
N GLN A 39 10.79 6.55 -19.70
CA GLN A 39 11.20 7.29 -18.51
C GLN A 39 11.32 6.44 -17.25
N ILE A 40 10.85 5.19 -17.23
CA ILE A 40 10.78 4.41 -15.99
C ILE A 40 12.16 3.82 -15.68
N GLU A 41 12.66 4.15 -14.49
CA GLU A 41 13.96 3.73 -13.99
C GLU A 41 13.83 3.35 -12.49
N PRO A 42 14.52 2.28 -12.04
CA PRO A 42 15.44 1.43 -12.80
C PRO A 42 14.71 0.47 -13.74
N LYS A 43 15.45 -0.22 -14.60
CA LYS A 43 14.90 -1.10 -15.64
C LYS A 43 13.98 -2.18 -15.06
N GLU A 44 14.27 -2.67 -13.85
CA GLU A 44 13.46 -3.65 -13.15
C GLU A 44 12.04 -3.13 -12.84
N GLU A 45 11.89 -1.83 -12.57
CA GLU A 45 10.58 -1.21 -12.38
C GLU A 45 9.80 -1.12 -13.70
N TYR A 46 10.49 -0.84 -14.82
CA TYR A 46 9.88 -0.86 -16.15
C TYR A 46 9.36 -2.26 -16.48
N GLU A 47 10.19 -3.28 -16.31
CA GLU A 47 9.87 -4.68 -16.58
C GLU A 47 8.70 -5.16 -15.74
N LYS A 48 8.70 -4.83 -14.44
CA LYS A 48 7.59 -5.13 -13.53
C LYS A 48 6.28 -4.51 -13.99
N ARG A 49 6.27 -3.23 -14.36
CA ARG A 49 5.06 -2.53 -14.81
C ARG A 49 4.58 -3.01 -16.18
N LEU A 50 5.49 -3.40 -17.07
CA LEU A 50 5.16 -4.04 -18.34
C LEU A 50 4.51 -5.40 -18.10
N ALA A 51 5.09 -6.25 -17.26
CA ALA A 51 4.55 -7.56 -16.92
C ALA A 51 3.15 -7.48 -16.30
N ASP A 52 2.92 -6.53 -15.39
CA ASP A 52 1.60 -6.33 -14.80
C ASP A 52 0.57 -5.82 -15.85
N THR A 53 1.03 -5.01 -16.82
CA THR A 53 0.18 -4.55 -17.92
C THR A 53 -0.16 -5.70 -18.89
N GLN A 54 0.77 -6.60 -19.15
CA GLN A 54 0.54 -7.82 -19.93
C GLN A 54 -0.51 -8.71 -19.28
N ARG A 55 -0.44 -8.90 -17.96
CA ARG A 55 -1.48 -9.63 -17.20
C ARG A 55 -2.86 -9.01 -17.34
N VAL A 56 -2.96 -7.67 -17.32
CA VAL A 56 -4.23 -6.97 -17.55
C VAL A 56 -4.73 -7.17 -18.97
N ALA A 57 -3.85 -7.09 -19.97
CA ALA A 57 -4.19 -7.31 -21.37
C ALA A 57 -4.76 -8.71 -21.61
N GLU A 58 -4.14 -9.73 -21.02
CA GLU A 58 -4.63 -11.12 -21.05
C GLU A 58 -5.99 -11.25 -20.33
N ALA A 59 -6.09 -10.74 -19.09
CA ALA A 59 -7.30 -10.87 -18.29
C ALA A 59 -8.51 -10.13 -18.87
N MET A 60 -8.29 -9.04 -19.61
CA MET A 60 -9.36 -8.23 -20.20
C MET A 60 -9.58 -8.48 -21.70
N GLY A 61 -8.68 -9.22 -22.35
CA GLY A 61 -8.81 -9.65 -23.74
C GLY A 61 -8.50 -8.55 -24.76
N PHE A 62 -7.37 -7.86 -24.62
CA PHE A 62 -6.87 -6.92 -25.64
C PHE A 62 -5.41 -7.17 -26.03
N GLU A 63 -5.05 -6.82 -27.26
CA GLU A 63 -3.68 -6.91 -27.74
C GLU A 63 -2.83 -5.83 -27.07
N LEU A 64 -1.62 -6.19 -26.61
CA LEU A 64 -0.67 -5.24 -26.04
C LEU A 64 0.62 -5.20 -26.83
N LEU A 65 0.99 -4.00 -27.26
CA LEU A 65 2.28 -3.67 -27.85
C LEU A 65 3.20 -3.10 -26.77
N ALA A 66 4.47 -3.51 -26.78
CA ALA A 66 5.53 -2.85 -26.01
C ALA A 66 6.32 -1.94 -26.95
N GLY A 67 6.44 -0.66 -26.59
CA GLY A 67 7.33 0.26 -27.29
C GLY A 67 8.78 0.08 -26.84
N GLU A 68 9.72 0.62 -27.62
CA GLU A 68 11.15 0.56 -27.32
C GLU A 68 11.47 1.22 -25.97
N TYR A 69 12.33 0.58 -25.18
CA TYR A 69 12.82 1.12 -23.92
C TYR A 69 14.17 1.80 -24.16
N ASP A 70 14.12 3.12 -24.37
CA ASP A 70 15.30 3.96 -24.55
C ASP A 70 15.28 5.09 -23.51
N LEU A 71 15.96 4.83 -22.39
CA LEU A 71 16.05 5.78 -21.28
C LEU A 71 16.90 6.99 -21.65
N ASP A 72 17.98 6.80 -22.40
CA ASP A 72 18.92 7.87 -22.78
C ASP A 72 18.22 8.88 -23.70
N LEU A 73 17.45 8.40 -24.67
CA LEU A 73 16.64 9.27 -25.54
C LEU A 73 15.61 10.08 -24.73
N TRP A 74 15.02 9.49 -23.70
CA TRP A 74 14.09 10.21 -22.82
C TRP A 74 14.83 11.25 -21.94
N GLN A 75 16.00 10.90 -21.40
CA GLN A 75 16.83 11.82 -20.61
C GLN A 75 17.29 13.02 -21.46
N ASP A 76 17.65 12.77 -22.71
CA ASP A 76 17.99 13.83 -23.67
C ASP A 76 16.79 14.76 -23.93
N ALA A 77 15.59 14.21 -24.04
CA ALA A 77 14.38 15.01 -24.26
C ALA A 77 14.07 15.94 -23.07
N ILE A 78 14.44 15.57 -21.84
CA ILE A 78 14.19 16.37 -20.63
C ILE A 78 15.41 17.18 -20.17
N ARG A 79 16.50 17.19 -20.94
CA ARG A 79 17.76 17.84 -20.54
C ARG A 79 17.54 19.31 -20.16
N GLY A 80 18.04 19.69 -18.98
CA GLY A 80 17.87 21.02 -18.41
C GLY A 80 16.53 21.25 -17.69
N LEU A 81 15.66 20.23 -17.61
CA LEU A 81 14.38 20.26 -16.87
C LEU A 81 14.38 19.28 -15.68
N GLU A 82 15.53 18.75 -15.27
CA GLU A 82 15.65 17.73 -14.22
C GLU A 82 15.12 18.27 -12.88
N GLY A 83 15.42 19.53 -12.58
CA GLY A 83 15.01 20.23 -11.35
C GLY A 83 13.57 20.73 -11.32
N GLU A 84 12.81 20.63 -12.43
CA GLU A 84 11.41 21.04 -12.46
C GLU A 84 10.57 20.19 -11.48
N PRO A 85 9.59 20.78 -10.78
CA PRO A 85 8.71 20.02 -9.91
C PRO A 85 7.89 18.99 -10.69
N GLU A 86 7.40 17.95 -10.00
CA GLU A 86 6.37 17.07 -10.55
C GLU A 86 5.16 17.93 -10.99
N LYS A 87 4.64 17.67 -12.20
CA LYS A 87 3.63 18.50 -12.90
C LYS A 87 4.15 19.86 -13.40
N GLY A 88 5.45 20.10 -13.40
CA GLY A 88 6.11 21.21 -14.09
C GLY A 88 6.42 20.89 -15.56
N ARG A 89 7.30 21.69 -16.16
CA ARG A 89 7.61 21.63 -17.61
C ARG A 89 8.17 20.28 -18.04
N ARG A 90 8.96 19.62 -17.18
CA ARG A 90 9.46 18.26 -17.42
C ARG A 90 8.33 17.26 -17.71
N CYS A 91 7.25 17.32 -16.94
CA CYS A 91 6.11 16.42 -17.12
C CYS A 91 5.37 16.70 -18.42
N GLU A 92 5.27 17.97 -18.83
CA GLU A 92 4.69 18.36 -20.11
C GLU A 92 5.47 17.74 -21.29
N VAL A 93 6.80 17.87 -21.29
CA VAL A 93 7.69 17.25 -22.28
C VAL A 93 7.55 15.72 -22.29
N CYS A 94 7.54 15.09 -21.11
CA CYS A 94 7.36 13.66 -20.97
C CYS A 94 6.01 13.17 -21.56
N TYR A 95 4.92 13.90 -21.34
CA TYR A 95 3.61 13.53 -21.91
C TYR A 95 3.61 13.63 -23.42
N ARG A 96 4.15 14.73 -23.97
CA ARG A 96 4.28 14.91 -25.41
C ARG A 96 5.12 13.79 -26.02
N PHE A 97 6.29 13.50 -25.45
CA PHE A 97 7.20 12.46 -25.92
C PHE A 97 6.50 11.10 -26.09
N ARG A 98 5.69 10.73 -25.10
CA ARG A 98 4.98 9.44 -25.10
C ARG A 98 3.76 9.44 -26.01
N LEU A 99 3.02 10.55 -26.04
CA LEU A 99 1.83 10.69 -26.88
C LEU A 99 2.21 10.76 -28.37
N GLU A 100 3.36 11.36 -28.68
CA GLU A 100 3.88 11.44 -30.04
C GLU A 100 4.29 10.07 -30.58
N GLU A 101 4.98 9.24 -29.81
CA GLU A 101 5.29 7.87 -30.25
C GLU A 101 4.02 7.04 -30.43
N THR A 102 2.98 7.32 -29.64
CA THR A 102 1.67 6.68 -29.79
C THR A 102 1.00 7.10 -31.10
N ALA A 103 0.97 8.40 -31.42
CA ALA A 103 0.41 8.91 -32.67
C ALA A 103 1.18 8.36 -33.88
N ARG A 104 2.52 8.35 -33.81
CA ARG A 104 3.41 7.77 -34.83
C ARG A 104 3.16 6.27 -35.04
N THR A 105 3.00 5.51 -33.96
CA THR A 105 2.69 4.08 -34.04
C THR A 105 1.30 3.83 -34.61
N ALA A 106 0.33 4.67 -34.25
CA ALA A 106 -1.04 4.58 -34.75
C ALA A 106 -1.09 4.81 -36.28
N ASP A 107 -0.38 5.82 -36.77
CA ASP A 107 -0.25 6.11 -38.20
C ASP A 107 0.41 4.93 -38.95
N LYS A 108 1.61 4.53 -38.53
CA LYS A 108 2.36 3.42 -39.15
C LYS A 108 1.58 2.10 -39.21
N ARG A 109 0.66 1.85 -38.29
CA ARG A 109 -0.12 0.60 -38.19
C ARG A 109 -1.59 0.73 -38.63
N GLY A 110 -1.97 1.90 -39.18
CA GLY A 110 -3.30 2.15 -39.73
C GLY A 110 -4.43 2.06 -38.69
N PHE A 111 -4.26 2.72 -37.54
CA PHE A 111 -5.32 2.91 -36.55
C PHE A 111 -6.17 4.13 -36.91
N ASP A 112 -7.47 4.08 -36.60
CA ASP A 112 -8.38 5.21 -36.83
C ASP A 112 -8.24 6.29 -35.75
N TYR A 113 -7.97 5.85 -34.51
CA TYR A 113 -7.86 6.70 -33.33
C TYR A 113 -6.63 6.37 -32.51
N PHE A 114 -6.12 7.37 -31.78
CA PHE A 114 -5.23 7.17 -30.64
C PHE A 114 -5.70 7.93 -29.41
N THR A 115 -5.35 7.44 -28.22
CA THR A 115 -5.63 8.12 -26.94
C THR A 115 -4.65 7.66 -25.86
N SER A 116 -4.85 8.08 -24.62
CA SER A 116 -3.92 7.82 -23.51
C SER A 116 -4.64 7.61 -22.18
N THR A 117 -4.17 6.64 -21.39
CA THR A 117 -4.60 6.46 -19.99
C THR A 117 -4.13 7.57 -19.05
N LEU A 118 -3.25 8.48 -19.51
CA LEU A 118 -2.79 9.62 -18.69
C LEU A 118 -3.93 10.53 -18.24
N SER A 119 -5.10 10.51 -18.89
CA SER A 119 -6.28 11.26 -18.46
C SER A 119 -7.09 10.58 -17.35
N VAL A 120 -6.69 9.41 -16.84
CA VAL A 120 -7.35 8.73 -15.69
C VAL A 120 -6.91 9.33 -14.36
N SER A 121 -5.63 9.64 -14.22
CA SER A 121 -5.06 10.03 -12.93
C SER A 121 -5.44 11.46 -12.56
N PRO A 122 -5.95 11.72 -11.35
CA PRO A 122 -6.32 13.06 -10.91
C PRO A 122 -5.13 14.04 -10.89
N HIS A 123 -3.91 13.52 -10.93
CA HIS A 123 -2.68 14.29 -10.86
C HIS A 123 -2.15 14.75 -12.23
N LYS A 124 -2.80 14.39 -13.34
CA LYS A 124 -2.36 14.70 -14.71
C LYS A 124 -3.22 15.81 -15.32
N SER A 125 -2.63 16.72 -16.11
CA SER A 125 -3.39 17.79 -16.77
C SER A 125 -4.11 17.25 -18.00
N PHE A 126 -5.46 17.31 -18.01
CA PHE A 126 -6.23 16.90 -19.18
C PHE A 126 -6.11 17.92 -20.31
N ASP A 127 -6.01 19.22 -19.98
CA ASP A 127 -5.90 20.29 -20.98
C ASP A 127 -4.60 20.19 -21.78
N TRP A 128 -3.48 19.82 -21.13
CA TRP A 128 -2.22 19.54 -21.82
C TRP A 128 -2.36 18.36 -22.78
N LEU A 129 -2.98 17.26 -22.33
CA LEU A 129 -3.19 16.08 -23.17
C LEU A 129 -4.07 16.41 -24.38
N LYS A 130 -5.12 17.22 -24.19
CA LYS A 130 -5.99 17.67 -25.27
C LYS A 130 -5.22 18.50 -26.29
N GLY A 131 -4.49 19.53 -25.85
CA GLY A 131 -3.70 20.39 -26.74
C GLY A 131 -2.64 19.60 -27.52
N MET A 132 -1.86 18.77 -26.83
CA MET A 132 -0.86 17.90 -27.48
C MET A 132 -1.50 16.91 -28.45
N GLY A 133 -2.63 16.32 -28.07
CA GLY A 133 -3.34 15.35 -28.90
C GLY A 133 -3.90 15.96 -30.17
N ASP A 134 -4.47 17.16 -30.11
CA ASP A 134 -4.98 17.90 -31.27
C ASP A 134 -3.84 18.24 -32.25
N GLU A 135 -2.70 18.71 -31.74
CA GLU A 135 -1.50 18.98 -32.56
C GLU A 135 -0.94 17.71 -33.22
N LEU A 136 -0.84 16.61 -32.48
CA LEU A 136 -0.33 15.34 -32.99
C LEU A 136 -1.31 14.70 -33.98
N SER A 137 -2.61 14.89 -33.78
CA SER A 137 -3.64 14.45 -34.71
C SER A 137 -3.48 15.14 -36.07
N ALA A 138 -3.25 16.45 -36.07
CA ALA A 138 -2.95 17.20 -37.30
C ALA A 138 -1.63 16.75 -37.95
N LYS A 139 -0.60 16.46 -37.15
CA LYS A 139 0.73 16.04 -37.63
C LYS A 139 0.75 14.66 -38.28
N TYR A 140 0.09 13.68 -37.68
CA TYR A 140 0.16 12.26 -38.10
C TYR A 140 -1.10 11.77 -38.83
N GLY A 141 -2.14 12.60 -38.98
CA GLY A 141 -3.36 12.23 -39.71
C GLY A 141 -4.25 11.20 -39.00
N VAL A 142 -3.99 10.88 -37.74
CA VAL A 142 -4.81 9.95 -36.92
C VAL A 142 -5.67 10.75 -35.96
N LYS A 143 -6.94 10.37 -35.75
CA LYS A 143 -7.84 11.11 -34.85
C LYS A 143 -7.45 10.93 -33.39
N PHE A 144 -7.30 12.03 -32.65
CA PHE A 144 -7.13 11.94 -31.19
C PHE A 144 -8.48 11.83 -30.50
N LEU A 145 -8.68 10.79 -29.68
CA LEU A 145 -9.85 10.67 -28.81
C LEU A 145 -9.58 11.39 -27.49
N ALA A 146 -9.97 12.67 -27.42
CA ALA A 146 -9.85 13.51 -26.23
C ALA A 146 -10.94 13.22 -25.20
N GLU A 147 -10.77 12.17 -24.38
CA GLU A 147 -11.67 11.83 -23.28
C GLU A 147 -11.00 11.98 -21.90
N ASP A 148 -11.71 12.64 -20.98
CA ASP A 148 -11.31 12.78 -19.58
C ASP A 148 -11.77 11.56 -18.78
N PHE A 149 -10.91 10.56 -18.70
CA PHE A 149 -11.23 9.30 -18.03
C PHE A 149 -11.32 9.42 -16.50
N LYS A 150 -11.04 10.57 -15.88
CA LYS A 150 -11.36 10.82 -14.45
C LYS A 150 -12.86 10.86 -14.20
N ARG A 151 -13.64 11.35 -15.17
CA ARG A 151 -15.09 11.51 -15.04
C ARG A 151 -15.75 10.15 -14.85
N GLN A 152 -16.99 10.15 -14.34
CA GLN A 152 -17.74 8.92 -14.06
C GLN A 152 -16.98 7.93 -13.16
N GLU A 153 -16.27 8.45 -12.16
CA GLU A 153 -15.52 7.66 -11.18
C GLU A 153 -14.41 6.75 -11.77
N GLY A 154 -13.78 7.13 -12.89
CA GLY A 154 -12.83 6.22 -13.58
C GLY A 154 -11.63 5.83 -12.74
N PHE A 155 -11.11 6.76 -11.93
CA PHE A 155 -10.05 6.46 -10.97
C PHE A 155 -10.48 5.48 -9.88
N LYS A 156 -11.72 5.59 -9.37
CA LYS A 156 -12.26 4.64 -8.39
C LYS A 156 -12.44 3.26 -9.02
N ARG A 157 -12.88 3.21 -10.28
CA ARG A 157 -12.98 1.96 -11.03
C ARG A 157 -11.62 1.28 -11.22
N SER A 158 -10.56 2.06 -11.43
CA SER A 158 -9.20 1.50 -11.48
C SER A 158 -8.75 0.93 -10.13
N LEU A 159 -9.21 1.49 -9.01
CA LEU A 159 -8.96 0.92 -7.66
C LEU A 159 -9.66 -0.42 -7.48
N GLU A 160 -10.93 -0.53 -7.88
CA GLU A 160 -11.71 -1.77 -7.80
C GLU A 160 -11.08 -2.90 -8.61
N TRP A 161 -10.64 -2.60 -9.84
CA TRP A 161 -9.92 -3.57 -10.67
C TRP A 161 -8.55 -3.93 -10.10
N SER A 162 -7.84 -2.95 -9.52
CA SER A 162 -6.55 -3.21 -8.88
C SER A 162 -6.68 -4.18 -7.71
N GLU A 163 -7.75 -4.04 -6.91
CA GLU A 163 -8.03 -4.98 -5.83
C GLU A 163 -8.40 -6.36 -6.40
N LYS A 164 -9.28 -6.40 -7.41
CA LYS A 164 -9.75 -7.66 -8.01
C LYS A 164 -8.63 -8.47 -8.68
N LEU A 165 -7.68 -7.81 -9.32
CA LEU A 165 -6.59 -8.45 -10.07
C LEU A 165 -5.25 -8.44 -9.32
N HIS A 166 -5.22 -7.92 -8.09
CA HIS A 166 -4.01 -7.75 -7.28
C HIS A 166 -2.89 -7.01 -8.03
N LEU A 167 -3.25 -5.89 -8.67
CA LEU A 167 -2.32 -5.12 -9.51
C LEU A 167 -1.34 -4.31 -8.66
N TYR A 168 -0.12 -4.18 -9.17
CA TYR A 168 0.89 -3.32 -8.60
C TYR A 168 0.49 -1.84 -8.79
N ARG A 169 0.40 -1.10 -7.69
CA ARG A 169 0.13 0.33 -7.69
C ARG A 169 1.34 1.10 -7.19
N GLN A 170 2.04 1.71 -8.13
CA GLN A 170 3.16 2.60 -7.88
C GLN A 170 2.73 3.86 -7.11
N ASP A 171 3.64 4.37 -6.28
CA ASP A 171 3.50 5.62 -5.50
C ASP A 171 4.35 6.78 -6.06
N TYR A 172 4.99 6.58 -7.21
CA TYR A 172 5.80 7.58 -7.93
C TYR A 172 5.74 7.37 -9.45
N CYS A 173 6.14 8.39 -10.23
CA CYS A 173 6.00 8.39 -11.68
C CYS A 173 6.83 7.30 -12.37
N GLY A 174 8.01 7.01 -11.84
CA GLY A 174 8.99 6.10 -12.43
C GLY A 174 10.24 6.81 -12.96
N CYS A 175 10.18 8.11 -13.25
CA CYS A 175 11.38 8.83 -13.70
C CYS A 175 12.35 9.13 -12.57
N LEU A 176 13.64 9.26 -12.90
CA LEU A 176 14.73 9.51 -11.95
C LEU A 176 14.42 10.67 -10.99
N PRO A 177 13.98 11.88 -11.44
CA PRO A 177 13.66 12.95 -10.49
C PRO A 177 12.50 12.63 -9.53
N SER A 178 11.49 11.87 -9.99
CA SER A 178 10.38 11.42 -9.13
C SER A 178 10.85 10.36 -8.13
N SER A 179 11.77 9.48 -8.54
CA SER A 179 12.42 8.49 -7.68
C SER A 179 13.30 9.16 -6.60
N GLU A 180 14.10 10.15 -6.98
CA GLU A 180 14.92 10.92 -6.04
C GLU A 180 14.08 11.71 -5.04
N ALA A 181 13.04 12.41 -5.51
CA ALA A 181 12.10 13.10 -4.64
C ALA A 181 11.45 12.13 -3.63
N ARG A 182 11.04 10.94 -4.10
CA ARG A 182 10.52 9.87 -3.22
C ARG A 182 11.57 9.42 -2.20
N LYS A 183 12.82 9.19 -2.60
CA LYS A 183 13.91 8.78 -1.70
C LYS A 183 14.17 9.82 -0.61
N ARG A 184 14.19 11.12 -0.94
CA ARG A 184 14.35 12.21 0.04
C ARG A 184 13.22 12.20 1.08
N VAL A 185 11.98 12.11 0.62
CA VAL A 185 10.80 12.04 1.51
C VAL A 185 10.87 10.82 2.44
N LEU A 186 11.34 9.66 1.93
CA LEU A 186 11.50 8.47 2.76
C LEU A 186 12.64 8.61 3.78
N ALA A 187 13.76 9.24 3.41
CA ALA A 187 14.87 9.52 4.31
C ALA A 187 14.45 10.47 5.44
N GLU A 188 13.79 11.58 5.13
CA GLU A 188 13.25 12.52 6.12
C GLU A 188 12.27 11.83 7.10
N GLN A 189 11.42 10.94 6.59
CA GLN A 189 10.49 10.17 7.43
C GLN A 189 11.20 9.18 8.34
N GLN A 190 12.29 8.58 7.86
CA GLN A 190 13.11 7.66 8.62
C GLN A 190 13.87 8.40 9.73
N GLU A 191 14.50 9.53 9.43
CA GLU A 191 15.16 10.39 10.42
C GLU A 191 14.18 10.88 11.49
N SER A 192 13.00 11.34 11.06
CA SER A 192 11.92 11.75 11.97
C SER A 192 11.46 10.61 12.88
N TYR A 193 11.38 9.38 12.36
CA TYR A 193 11.07 8.20 13.15
C TYR A 193 12.18 7.84 14.14
N GLU A 194 13.44 7.95 13.74
CA GLU A 194 14.58 7.62 14.60
C GLU A 194 14.64 8.53 15.83
N GLN A 195 14.40 9.84 15.64
CA GLN A 195 14.28 10.78 16.74
C GLN A 195 13.11 10.41 17.67
N PHE A 196 11.93 10.15 17.08
CA PHE A 196 10.76 9.70 17.83
C PHE A 196 11.04 8.42 18.65
N ALA A 197 11.71 7.44 18.04
CA ALA A 197 12.02 6.17 18.68
C ALA A 197 13.00 6.35 19.84
N ALA A 198 13.96 7.29 19.73
CA ALA A 198 14.85 7.65 20.82
C ALA A 198 14.07 8.27 22.00
N ASP A 199 13.18 9.24 21.71
CA ASP A 199 12.36 9.90 22.73
C ASP A 199 11.43 8.91 23.45
N LEU A 200 10.81 8.00 22.69
CA LEU A 200 9.97 6.94 23.25
C LEU A 200 10.76 6.01 24.17
N ARG A 201 11.97 5.59 23.78
CA ARG A 201 12.83 4.74 24.64
C ARG A 201 13.30 5.46 25.91
N ALA A 202 13.42 6.78 25.86
CA ALA A 202 13.79 7.62 26.99
C ALA A 202 12.61 7.91 27.95
N CYS A 203 11.37 7.53 27.60
CA CYS A 203 10.19 7.80 28.42
C CYS A 203 10.31 7.21 29.84
N ARG A 204 9.98 8.03 30.85
CA ARG A 204 9.95 7.66 32.29
C ARG A 204 8.67 8.15 33.00
N THR A 205 7.58 8.36 32.26
CA THR A 205 6.35 8.99 32.79
C THR A 205 5.65 8.20 33.91
N CYS A 206 5.78 6.87 33.92
CA CYS A 206 5.13 6.02 34.91
C CYS A 206 6.13 5.63 36.01
N ASP A 207 5.74 5.88 37.25
CA ASP A 207 6.36 5.43 38.50
C ASP A 207 5.99 3.97 38.87
N ASP A 208 4.82 3.51 38.42
CA ASP A 208 4.26 2.19 38.78
C ASP A 208 4.85 0.98 38.00
N PHE A 209 5.81 1.19 37.09
CA PHE A 209 6.46 0.07 36.37
C PHE A 209 7.68 -0.44 37.15
N LEU A 210 7.74 -1.75 37.39
CA LEU A 210 8.82 -2.39 38.17
C LEU A 210 10.20 -2.26 37.50
N ASP A 211 10.23 -2.31 36.17
CA ASP A 211 11.44 -2.16 35.37
C ASP A 211 11.08 -1.36 34.10
N PRO A 212 11.34 -0.03 34.07
CA PRO A 212 10.90 0.84 33.00
C PRO A 212 11.77 0.69 31.75
N ALA A 213 11.62 -0.44 31.05
CA ALA A 213 12.16 -0.68 29.72
C ALA A 213 11.04 -0.61 28.68
N VAL A 214 11.14 0.36 27.77
CA VAL A 214 10.18 0.57 26.68
C VAL A 214 10.50 -0.41 25.54
N ILE A 215 9.56 -1.29 25.22
CA ILE A 215 9.74 -2.40 24.28
C ILE A 215 8.79 -2.25 23.10
N PHE A 216 9.37 -2.16 21.90
CA PHE A 216 8.72 -2.16 20.60
C PHE A 216 9.76 -2.48 19.52
N GLU A 217 9.30 -2.88 18.34
CA GLU A 217 10.16 -3.19 17.19
C GLU A 217 9.48 -2.69 15.91
N GLY A 218 10.22 -2.02 15.02
CA GLY A 218 9.64 -1.48 13.79
C GLY A 218 10.45 -0.35 13.16
N GLY A 219 9.83 0.35 12.20
CA GLY A 219 10.41 1.44 11.42
C GLY A 219 9.36 2.43 10.94
N ALA A 220 9.77 3.47 10.23
CA ALA A 220 8.83 4.27 9.45
C ALA A 220 8.18 3.41 8.35
N ASN A 221 6.94 3.76 7.97
CA ASN A 221 6.25 3.19 6.79
C ASN A 221 6.10 1.66 6.77
N ARG A 222 5.79 1.04 7.92
CA ARG A 222 5.45 -0.39 8.03
C ARG A 222 3.97 -0.64 7.65
N PRO A 223 3.67 -1.38 6.57
CA PRO A 223 2.29 -1.62 6.14
C PRO A 223 1.46 -2.44 7.15
N LEU A 224 2.12 -3.22 8.00
CA LEU A 224 1.50 -3.99 9.07
C LEU A 224 1.83 -3.36 10.43
N MET A 225 0.86 -3.29 11.34
CA MET A 225 1.10 -2.97 12.75
C MET A 225 0.41 -3.99 13.64
N ILE A 226 1.16 -4.61 14.54
CA ILE A 226 0.68 -5.64 15.49
C ILE A 226 0.72 -5.02 16.88
N ILE A 227 -0.43 -5.00 17.56
CA ILE A 227 -0.56 -4.37 18.89
C ILE A 227 -1.02 -5.40 19.92
N GLY A 228 -0.14 -5.69 20.88
CA GLY A 228 -0.44 -6.46 22.09
C GLY A 228 -0.91 -5.62 23.28
N GLN A 229 -0.96 -6.23 24.47
CA GLN A 229 -1.38 -5.54 25.70
C GLN A 229 -0.23 -4.77 26.38
N ALA A 230 0.85 -5.46 26.71
CA ALA A 230 2.05 -5.00 27.39
C ALA A 230 3.14 -6.08 27.23
N PRO A 231 4.44 -5.75 27.37
CA PRO A 231 5.50 -6.73 27.49
C PRO A 231 5.30 -7.64 28.71
N GLY A 232 5.76 -8.89 28.62
CA GLY A 232 5.90 -9.80 29.75
C GLY A 232 7.34 -9.85 30.26
N ARG A 233 7.58 -10.71 31.25
CA ARG A 233 8.92 -10.86 31.86
C ARG A 233 10.00 -11.33 30.88
N HIS A 234 9.64 -12.14 29.89
CA HIS A 234 10.58 -12.61 28.86
C HIS A 234 10.94 -11.51 27.86
N GLU A 235 9.95 -10.70 27.46
CA GLU A 235 10.16 -9.53 26.62
C GLU A 235 11.06 -8.50 27.32
N LEU A 236 10.95 -8.33 28.64
CA LEU A 236 11.85 -7.49 29.42
C LEU A 236 13.32 -7.96 29.33
N ALA A 237 13.56 -9.26 29.45
CA ALA A 237 14.91 -9.82 29.37
C ALA A 237 15.55 -9.72 27.97
N SER A 238 14.74 -9.75 26.93
CA SER A 238 15.20 -9.76 25.52
C SER A 238 15.07 -8.40 24.81
N LEU A 239 14.35 -7.46 25.42
CA LEU A 239 13.95 -6.17 24.85
C LEU A 239 13.25 -6.27 23.48
N ARG A 240 12.63 -7.43 23.21
CA ARG A 240 11.96 -7.73 21.94
C ARG A 240 10.49 -8.03 22.20
N PRO A 241 9.54 -7.39 21.49
CA PRO A 241 8.12 -7.69 21.67
C PRO A 241 7.79 -9.11 21.19
N PHE A 242 6.88 -9.76 21.91
CA PHE A 242 6.43 -11.14 21.63
C PHE A 242 7.60 -12.14 21.49
N SER A 243 8.54 -12.12 22.43
CA SER A 243 9.64 -13.10 22.51
C SER A 243 9.37 -14.25 23.49
N GLY A 244 8.36 -14.11 24.35
CA GLY A 244 7.96 -15.11 25.32
C GLY A 244 7.07 -16.24 24.76
N PRO A 245 6.48 -17.08 25.64
CA PRO A 245 5.59 -18.16 25.25
C PRO A 245 4.37 -17.73 24.42
N ALA A 246 3.78 -16.59 24.76
CA ALA A 246 2.66 -16.03 23.98
C ALA A 246 3.13 -15.57 22.59
N GLY A 247 4.36 -15.07 22.48
CA GLY A 247 4.99 -14.74 21.20
C GLY A 247 5.19 -15.96 20.32
N ARG A 248 5.78 -17.04 20.84
CA ARG A 248 5.95 -18.30 20.09
C ARG A 248 4.64 -18.82 19.50
N LYS A 249 3.54 -18.75 20.26
CA LYS A 249 2.22 -19.15 19.76
C LYS A 249 1.65 -18.19 18.71
N LEU A 250 1.91 -16.88 18.85
CA LEU A 250 1.54 -15.92 17.83
C LEU A 250 2.28 -16.21 16.52
N TRP A 251 3.60 -16.39 16.58
CA TRP A 251 4.43 -16.65 15.41
C TRP A 251 4.14 -18.01 14.76
N SER A 252 3.77 -19.03 15.54
CA SER A 252 3.31 -20.30 14.96
C SER A 252 2.05 -20.11 14.12
N TRP A 253 1.11 -19.23 14.52
CA TRP A 253 -0.06 -18.93 13.68
C TRP A 253 0.32 -18.25 12.37
N PHE A 254 1.33 -17.37 12.36
CA PHE A 254 1.82 -16.78 11.09
C PHE A 254 2.52 -17.82 10.21
N ALA A 255 3.33 -18.69 10.83
CA ALA A 255 4.00 -19.79 10.13
C ALA A 255 2.99 -20.76 9.48
N ASP A 256 1.91 -21.11 10.19
CA ASP A 256 0.80 -21.94 9.66
C ASP A 256 0.13 -21.31 8.41
N LEU A 257 0.21 -19.98 8.27
CA LEU A 257 -0.29 -19.24 7.10
C LEU A 257 0.74 -19.11 5.98
N GLY A 258 1.97 -19.57 6.19
CA GLY A 258 3.09 -19.51 5.25
C GLY A 258 3.99 -18.28 5.39
N TYR A 259 3.95 -17.58 6.53
CA TYR A 259 4.75 -16.38 6.77
C TYR A 259 5.71 -16.55 7.94
N GLU A 260 7.01 -16.53 7.62
CA GLU A 260 8.08 -16.60 8.61
C GLU A 260 8.17 -15.33 9.47
N GLU A 261 8.61 -15.48 10.72
CA GLU A 261 8.68 -14.38 11.70
C GLU A 261 9.55 -13.22 11.20
N ASP A 262 10.69 -13.51 10.58
CA ASP A 262 11.61 -12.48 10.09
C ASP A 262 10.99 -11.63 8.97
N LEU A 263 10.23 -12.26 8.05
CA LEU A 263 9.50 -11.55 7.01
C LEU A 263 8.41 -10.63 7.60
N ILE A 264 7.72 -11.10 8.64
CA ILE A 264 6.73 -10.30 9.35
C ILE A 264 7.41 -9.10 10.02
N ARG A 265 8.47 -9.32 10.80
CA ARG A 265 9.15 -8.26 11.53
C ARG A 265 9.85 -7.25 10.63
N SER A 266 10.35 -7.68 9.47
CA SER A 266 10.92 -6.76 8.47
C SER A 266 9.88 -5.86 7.82
N ASN A 267 8.58 -6.15 7.96
CA ASN A 267 7.48 -5.40 7.33
C ASN A 267 6.43 -4.88 8.33
N ALA A 268 6.53 -5.25 9.60
CA ALA A 268 5.58 -4.88 10.65
C ALA A 268 6.18 -3.88 11.65
N TYR A 269 5.30 -3.08 12.22
CA TYR A 269 5.53 -2.40 13.48
C TYR A 269 4.90 -3.21 14.62
N VAL A 270 5.71 -3.81 15.48
CA VAL A 270 5.27 -4.70 16.56
C VAL A 270 5.39 -3.98 17.89
N THR A 271 4.26 -3.74 18.55
CA THR A 271 4.20 -2.95 19.79
C THR A 271 3.07 -3.46 20.70
N ALA A 272 2.82 -2.75 21.80
CA ALA A 272 1.77 -3.05 22.76
C ALA A 272 1.10 -1.79 23.29
N VAL A 273 -0.10 -1.87 23.83
CA VAL A 273 -0.79 -0.69 24.39
C VAL A 273 0.05 0.01 25.46
N ALA A 274 0.57 -0.75 26.42
CA ALA A 274 1.59 -0.27 27.34
C ALA A 274 2.98 -0.74 26.87
N LYS A 275 4.01 0.09 27.06
CA LYS A 275 5.36 -0.17 26.51
C LYS A 275 6.32 -0.85 27.47
N CYS A 276 6.01 -0.85 28.76
CA CYS A 276 6.86 -1.41 29.81
C CYS A 276 6.15 -2.56 30.52
N TYR A 277 6.93 -3.44 31.15
CA TYR A 277 6.43 -4.58 31.88
C TYR A 277 5.66 -4.15 33.16
N PRO A 278 4.34 -4.42 33.28
CA PRO A 278 3.50 -3.98 34.39
C PRO A 278 3.72 -4.73 35.71
N GLY A 279 4.55 -5.77 35.71
CA GLY A 279 4.75 -6.64 36.87
C GLY A 279 3.86 -7.88 36.87
N LEU A 280 3.88 -8.61 37.99
CA LEU A 280 3.10 -9.84 38.17
C LEU A 280 1.66 -9.52 38.58
N GLY A 281 0.73 -10.34 38.13
CA GLY A 281 -0.67 -10.30 38.53
C GLY A 281 -0.89 -10.82 39.96
N PRO A 282 -2.15 -10.81 40.43
CA PRO A 282 -2.49 -11.14 41.82
C PRO A 282 -2.04 -12.53 42.30
N ASN A 283 -1.87 -13.49 41.39
CA ASN A 283 -1.42 -14.84 41.71
C ASN A 283 0.10 -14.98 41.84
N GLY A 284 0.86 -13.92 41.57
CA GLY A 284 2.33 -13.90 41.63
C GLY A 284 3.02 -14.79 40.60
N LYS A 285 2.30 -15.33 39.61
CA LYS A 285 2.82 -16.26 38.60
C LYS A 285 2.70 -15.73 37.19
N ASP A 286 1.57 -15.11 36.86
CA ASP A 286 1.30 -14.60 35.52
C ASP A 286 1.58 -13.09 35.42
N ASP A 287 1.94 -12.62 34.23
CA ASP A 287 2.12 -11.19 33.97
C ASP A 287 0.78 -10.43 34.13
N ALA A 288 0.82 -9.27 34.81
CA ALA A 288 -0.34 -8.42 34.98
C ALA A 288 -0.76 -7.77 33.65
N PRO A 289 -2.06 -7.50 33.43
CA PRO A 289 -2.48 -6.56 32.39
C PRO A 289 -2.11 -5.12 32.80
N PRO A 290 -1.91 -4.20 31.84
CA PRO A 290 -1.60 -2.81 32.18
C PRO A 290 -2.79 -2.08 32.82
N SER A 291 -2.50 -1.26 33.82
CA SER A 291 -3.48 -0.44 34.53
C SER A 291 -4.08 0.64 33.63
N SER A 292 -5.22 1.22 34.03
CA SER A 292 -5.83 2.33 33.29
C SER A 292 -4.92 3.56 33.18
N ARG A 293 -4.12 3.85 34.22
CA ARG A 293 -3.13 4.94 34.22
C ARG A 293 -2.01 4.65 33.22
N GLN A 294 -1.46 3.44 33.23
CA GLN A 294 -0.40 3.02 32.29
C GLN A 294 -0.87 3.10 30.83
N LYS A 295 -2.08 2.59 30.53
CA LYS A 295 -2.67 2.70 29.20
C LYS A 295 -2.85 4.16 28.77
N LYS A 296 -3.34 5.03 29.67
CA LYS A 296 -3.52 6.45 29.39
C LYS A 296 -2.20 7.15 29.07
N ASN A 297 -1.15 6.86 29.84
CA ASN A 297 0.17 7.47 29.65
C ASN A 297 0.86 7.01 28.36
N CYS A 298 0.65 5.76 27.94
CA CYS A 298 1.23 5.23 26.69
C CYS A 298 0.39 5.53 25.43
N LEU A 299 -0.85 6.00 25.56
CA LEU A 299 -1.72 6.23 24.41
C LEU A 299 -1.18 7.30 23.43
N PRO A 300 -0.64 8.46 23.87
CA PRO A 300 -0.03 9.42 22.96
C PRO A 300 1.16 8.83 22.19
N TRP A 301 1.96 7.99 22.85
CA TRP A 301 3.05 7.27 22.21
C TRP A 301 2.54 6.29 21.15
N LEU A 302 1.48 5.53 21.46
CA LEU A 302 0.89 4.59 20.51
C LEU A 302 0.29 5.29 19.27
N GLU A 303 -0.32 6.46 19.46
CA GLU A 303 -0.80 7.30 18.36
C GLU A 303 0.35 7.83 17.48
N ALA A 304 1.45 8.23 18.11
CA ALA A 304 2.67 8.64 17.39
C ALA A 304 3.32 7.47 16.64
N GLU A 305 3.43 6.28 17.25
CA GLU A 305 3.91 5.06 16.57
C GLU A 305 3.07 4.77 15.34
N PHE A 306 1.74 4.82 15.45
CA PHE A 306 0.85 4.63 14.30
C PHE A 306 1.06 5.68 13.21
N SER A 307 1.33 6.93 13.61
CA SER A 307 1.59 8.03 12.68
C SER A 307 2.89 7.86 11.90
N HIS A 308 3.95 7.33 12.53
CA HIS A 308 5.23 7.02 11.87
C HIS A 308 5.20 5.68 11.11
N ALA A 309 4.58 4.64 11.68
CA ALA A 309 4.45 3.33 11.06
C ALA A 309 3.56 3.39 9.83
N ARG A 310 2.54 4.25 9.82
CA ARG A 310 1.63 4.44 8.69
C ARG A 310 0.95 3.14 8.19
N PRO A 311 0.42 2.27 9.08
CA PRO A 311 -0.05 0.96 8.69
C PRO A 311 -1.25 1.02 7.73
N LYS A 312 -1.34 0.00 6.88
CA LYS A 312 -2.51 -0.32 6.05
C LYS A 312 -3.39 -1.39 6.73
N LEU A 313 -2.76 -2.30 7.46
CA LEU A 313 -3.41 -3.31 8.31
C LEU A 313 -2.99 -3.18 9.77
N LEU A 314 -3.99 -3.19 10.65
CA LEU A 314 -3.81 -3.21 12.09
C LEU A 314 -4.28 -4.56 12.66
N VAL A 315 -3.39 -5.29 13.32
CA VAL A 315 -3.70 -6.57 13.96
C VAL A 315 -3.67 -6.37 15.47
N LEU A 316 -4.86 -6.40 16.08
CA LEU A 316 -5.03 -6.18 17.51
C LEU A 316 -5.10 -7.53 18.24
N ILE A 317 -4.11 -7.79 19.08
CA ILE A 317 -3.97 -9.05 19.81
C ILE A 317 -4.68 -8.94 21.16
N GLY A 318 -5.87 -9.52 21.23
CA GLY A 318 -6.69 -9.61 22.43
C GLY A 318 -7.59 -8.40 22.68
N SER A 319 -8.42 -8.52 23.72
CA SER A 319 -9.48 -7.57 24.02
C SER A 319 -8.97 -6.21 24.50
N ILE A 320 -7.82 -6.16 25.19
CA ILE A 320 -7.24 -4.91 25.71
C ILE A 320 -6.77 -4.02 24.55
N ALA A 321 -6.00 -4.58 23.61
CA ALA A 321 -5.57 -3.86 22.42
C ALA A 321 -6.77 -3.37 21.59
N ALA A 322 -7.74 -4.27 21.34
CA ALA A 322 -8.97 -3.93 20.63
C ALA A 322 -9.75 -2.78 21.29
N LYS A 323 -9.96 -2.83 22.61
CA LYS A 323 -10.72 -1.80 23.33
C LYS A 323 -10.00 -0.46 23.41
N THR A 324 -8.68 -0.47 23.61
CA THR A 324 -7.91 0.77 23.70
C THR A 324 -7.89 1.50 22.36
N VAL A 325 -7.70 0.79 21.25
CA VAL A 325 -7.56 1.41 19.93
C VAL A 325 -8.92 1.73 19.30
N LEU A 326 -9.91 0.82 19.43
CA LEU A 326 -11.18 0.95 18.70
C LEU A 326 -12.32 1.53 19.54
N GLY A 327 -12.14 1.69 20.85
CA GLY A 327 -13.16 2.13 21.81
C GLY A 327 -13.73 0.99 22.66
N LYS A 328 -14.40 1.34 23.77
CA LYS A 328 -14.82 0.40 24.83
C LYS A 328 -15.76 -0.71 24.35
N ASP A 329 -16.58 -0.43 23.35
CA ASP A 329 -17.55 -1.40 22.79
C ASP A 329 -16.90 -2.42 21.85
N ALA A 330 -15.64 -2.20 21.44
CA ALA A 330 -14.87 -3.17 20.67
C ALA A 330 -14.33 -4.30 21.56
N GLY A 331 -13.78 -5.35 20.95
CA GLY A 331 -13.19 -6.47 21.67
C GLY A 331 -13.28 -7.77 20.89
N MET A 332 -13.40 -8.89 21.62
CA MET A 332 -13.42 -10.24 21.06
C MET A 332 -14.59 -10.50 20.09
N LYS A 333 -15.65 -9.69 20.13
CA LYS A 333 -16.79 -9.84 19.22
C LYS A 333 -16.43 -9.63 17.75
N LEU A 334 -15.35 -8.89 17.47
CA LEU A 334 -14.86 -8.60 16.13
C LEU A 334 -13.92 -9.67 15.56
N VAL A 335 -13.62 -10.73 16.33
CA VAL A 335 -12.79 -11.83 15.80
C VAL A 335 -13.57 -12.52 14.68
N GLY A 336 -12.93 -12.66 13.52
CA GLY A 336 -13.53 -13.19 12.29
C GLY A 336 -14.13 -12.12 11.38
N GLU A 337 -14.02 -10.84 11.74
CA GLU A 337 -14.46 -9.70 10.92
C GLU A 337 -13.26 -8.87 10.45
N LYS A 338 -13.28 -8.47 9.17
CA LYS A 338 -12.42 -7.43 8.62
C LYS A 338 -13.20 -6.13 8.59
N ILE A 339 -12.76 -5.14 9.35
CA ILE A 339 -13.40 -3.82 9.39
C ILE A 339 -12.45 -2.76 8.84
N GLN A 340 -13.01 -1.70 8.25
CA GLN A 340 -12.27 -0.50 7.89
C GLN A 340 -12.72 0.64 8.80
N LYS A 341 -11.80 1.21 9.58
CA LYS A 341 -12.12 2.27 10.55
C LYS A 341 -11.13 3.43 10.43
N ARG A 342 -11.59 4.64 10.75
CA ARG A 342 -10.71 5.79 10.91
C ARG A 342 -10.10 5.75 12.32
N ILE A 343 -8.81 5.51 12.41
CA ILE A 343 -8.02 5.46 13.64
C ILE A 343 -6.99 6.59 13.55
N TRP A 344 -6.95 7.46 14.56
CA TRP A 344 -6.04 8.61 14.64
C TRP A 344 -5.90 9.36 13.30
N GLY A 345 -7.04 9.74 12.72
CA GLY A 345 -7.11 10.49 11.46
C GLY A 345 -7.03 9.67 10.17
N ARG A 346 -6.61 8.40 10.19
CA ARG A 346 -6.40 7.59 8.97
C ARG A 346 -7.36 6.41 8.85
N LYS A 347 -7.84 6.12 7.64
CA LYS A 347 -8.56 4.87 7.36
C LYS A 347 -7.56 3.72 7.30
N VAL A 348 -7.82 2.67 8.07
CA VAL A 348 -6.98 1.46 8.16
C VAL A 348 -7.89 0.23 8.23
N PHE A 349 -7.44 -0.89 7.67
CA PHE A 349 -8.10 -2.17 7.91
C PHE A 349 -7.70 -2.72 9.28
N VAL A 350 -8.64 -3.32 9.98
CA VAL A 350 -8.41 -3.86 11.32
C VAL A 350 -8.88 -5.29 11.38
N LEU A 351 -8.02 -6.14 11.93
CA LEU A 351 -8.33 -7.49 12.35
C LEU A 351 -8.09 -7.61 13.86
N VAL A 352 -9.02 -8.27 14.55
CA VAL A 352 -8.85 -8.63 15.95
C VAL A 352 -8.58 -10.11 16.03
N ILE A 353 -7.48 -10.47 16.71
CA ILE A 353 -7.08 -11.85 16.94
C ILE A 353 -7.09 -12.11 18.45
N PRO A 354 -7.48 -13.30 18.92
CA PRO A 354 -7.42 -13.64 20.34
C PRO A 354 -6.00 -13.50 20.90
N HIS A 355 -5.91 -13.18 22.19
CA HIS A 355 -4.61 -13.12 22.86
C HIS A 355 -3.91 -14.49 22.77
N SER A 356 -2.64 -14.52 22.41
CA SER A 356 -1.86 -15.74 22.15
C SER A 356 -1.31 -16.41 23.41
N SER A 357 -1.74 -15.99 24.60
CA SER A 357 -1.35 -16.65 25.85
C SER A 357 -1.84 -18.11 25.87
N GLY A 358 -1.02 -19.02 26.39
CA GLY A 358 -1.41 -20.42 26.63
C GLY A 358 -2.60 -20.55 27.59
N LEU A 359 -2.83 -19.56 28.45
CA LEU A 359 -3.98 -19.50 29.36
C LEU A 359 -5.29 -19.14 28.65
N ASN A 360 -5.21 -18.52 27.47
CA ASN A 360 -6.39 -18.13 26.73
C ASN A 360 -7.02 -19.35 26.05
N ARG A 361 -8.13 -19.83 26.61
CA ARG A 361 -8.91 -20.94 26.06
C ARG A 361 -9.85 -20.52 24.94
N TRP A 362 -10.11 -19.22 24.76
CA TRP A 362 -11.05 -18.67 23.78
C TRP A 362 -10.91 -19.28 22.36
N PRO A 363 -9.71 -19.35 21.75
CA PRO A 363 -9.56 -19.88 20.38
C PRO A 363 -9.89 -21.38 20.26
N ASN A 364 -9.81 -22.12 21.38
CA ASN A 364 -10.04 -23.56 21.40
C ASN A 364 -11.48 -23.93 21.82
N MET A 365 -12.31 -22.94 22.15
CA MET A 365 -13.72 -23.20 22.47
C MET A 365 -14.50 -23.53 21.19
N PRO A 366 -15.31 -24.60 21.16
CA PRO A 366 -16.05 -25.01 19.96
C PRO A 366 -16.86 -23.88 19.30
N ALA A 367 -17.51 -23.03 20.11
CA ALA A 367 -18.31 -21.91 19.61
C ALA A 367 -17.49 -20.77 18.98
N ASN A 368 -16.20 -20.67 19.29
CA ASN A 368 -15.31 -19.60 18.83
C ASN A 368 -14.32 -20.05 17.75
N LYS A 369 -14.06 -21.35 17.66
CA LYS A 369 -13.11 -21.93 16.70
C LYS A 369 -13.38 -21.48 15.25
N PRO A 370 -14.64 -21.50 14.74
CA PRO A 370 -14.91 -21.01 13.38
C PRO A 370 -14.60 -19.53 13.19
N LYS A 371 -14.83 -18.69 14.21
CA LYS A 371 -14.49 -17.26 14.17
C LYS A 371 -12.99 -17.05 14.13
N PHE A 372 -12.24 -17.85 14.88
CA PHE A 372 -10.79 -17.77 14.90
C PHE A 372 -10.18 -18.23 13.57
N GLU A 373 -10.63 -19.38 13.04
CA GLU A 373 -10.25 -19.86 11.72
C GLU A 373 -10.54 -18.80 10.65
N LYS A 374 -11.72 -18.17 10.69
CA LYS A 374 -12.04 -17.07 9.78
C LYS A 374 -11.12 -15.85 9.92
N ALA A 375 -10.71 -15.51 11.15
CA ALA A 375 -9.77 -14.43 11.38
C ALA A 375 -8.38 -14.73 10.79
N LEU A 376 -7.93 -15.98 10.85
CA LEU A 376 -6.66 -16.43 10.26
C LEU A 376 -6.73 -16.44 8.72
N GLU A 377 -7.85 -16.84 8.13
CA GLU A 377 -8.08 -16.73 6.67
C GLU A 377 -7.97 -15.26 6.20
N LEU A 378 -8.70 -14.36 6.87
CA LEU A 378 -8.65 -12.92 6.55
C LEU A 378 -7.25 -12.35 6.75
N LEU A 379 -6.54 -12.79 7.79
CA LEU A 379 -5.15 -12.40 8.00
C LEU A 379 -4.28 -12.86 6.82
N LYS A 380 -4.40 -14.11 6.37
CA LYS A 380 -3.64 -14.64 5.24
C LYS A 380 -3.88 -13.85 3.95
N GLU A 381 -5.16 -13.54 3.66
CA GLU A 381 -5.55 -12.73 2.50
C GLU A 381 -4.97 -11.31 2.53
N GLU A 382 -4.86 -10.71 3.72
CA GLU A 382 -4.29 -9.37 3.86
C GLU A 382 -2.75 -9.40 3.86
N LEU A 383 -2.13 -10.42 4.46
CA LEU A 383 -0.68 -10.56 4.44
C LEU A 383 -0.15 -10.66 3.00
N SER A 384 -0.84 -11.39 2.12
CA SER A 384 -0.42 -11.51 0.70
C SER A 384 -0.55 -10.20 -0.09
N ARG A 385 -1.16 -9.15 0.50
CA ARG A 385 -1.24 -7.81 -0.11
C ARG A 385 -0.09 -6.91 0.34
N TYR A 386 0.59 -7.25 1.44
CA TYR A 386 1.52 -6.36 2.13
C TYR A 386 2.93 -6.95 2.31
N LEU A 387 3.07 -8.27 2.16
CA LEU A 387 4.29 -9.06 2.19
C LEU A 387 4.42 -9.76 0.85
#